data_AF-B8HIA5-F1
#
_entry.id   AF-B8HIA5-F1
#
_cell.length_a   1.000
_cell.length_b   1.000
_cell.length_c   1.000
_cell.angle_alpha   90.00
_cell.angle_beta   90.00
_cell.angle_gamma   90.00
#
_symmetry.space_group_name_H-M   'P 1'
#
loop_
_entity.id
_entity.type
_entity.pdbx_description
1 polymer ?
#
loop_
_entity_poly.entity_id
_entity_poly.type
_entity_poly.pdbx_seq_one_letter_code
_entity_poly.pdbx_strand_id
1 'polypeptide(L)'
;MGMSTSTARQPRGIPTGGQFAAATHSEPGIVLTDGRAEFVTERHLYERELAALAGPDADIEEKYPATKTEARRLLKNTRGEDGGKIRVVRLNHTNAPDSEPGERVEIVGPKDGRPIVVDVTSGLPHLKVTSGTAIIRMRSGWGNSIDVGPGAEAIVLAAADTKVTTDCDEGGKLTLVCPSAKNRFRPFGKGEIYLSNGTDTDRIRYEHPVYEPY
;
A
#
# COMPACT_ATOMS: atom_id res chain seq x y z
N MET A 1 -39.61 -26.37 -11.50
CA MET A 1 -38.22 -26.87 -11.41
C MET A 1 -38.11 -28.13 -12.22
N GLY A 2 -37.54 -28.06 -13.43
CA GLY A 2 -37.30 -29.22 -14.29
C GLY A 2 -35.82 -29.35 -14.54
N MET A 3 -35.19 -30.36 -13.94
CA MET A 3 -33.77 -30.68 -14.11
C MET A 3 -33.66 -31.53 -15.39
N SER A 4 -33.21 -30.94 -16.51
CA SER A 4 -33.03 -31.67 -17.76
C SER A 4 -31.71 -32.45 -17.74
N THR A 5 -31.77 -33.76 -17.63
CA THR A 5 -30.62 -34.65 -17.78
C THR A 5 -30.22 -34.73 -19.26
N SER A 6 -29.07 -34.13 -19.60
CA SER A 6 -28.46 -34.27 -20.91
C SER A 6 -28.00 -35.72 -21.10
N THR A 7 -28.78 -36.52 -21.82
CA THR A 7 -28.39 -37.88 -22.21
C THR A 7 -27.52 -37.77 -23.45
N ALA A 8 -26.20 -37.90 -23.27
CA ALA A 8 -25.27 -37.97 -24.40
C ALA A 8 -25.68 -39.13 -25.31
N ARG A 9 -26.08 -38.84 -26.55
CA ARG A 9 -26.46 -39.87 -27.53
C ARG A 9 -25.21 -40.61 -27.99
N GLN A 10 -25.14 -41.90 -27.67
CA GLN A 10 -24.10 -42.77 -28.18
C GLN A 10 -24.33 -43.06 -29.69
N PRO A 11 -23.33 -42.89 -30.56
CA PRO A 11 -23.46 -43.23 -31.97
C PRO A 11 -23.75 -44.72 -32.18
N ARG A 12 -24.65 -45.03 -33.11
CA ARG A 12 -25.00 -46.41 -33.48
C ARG A 12 -23.76 -47.11 -34.06
N GLY A 13 -23.34 -48.23 -33.47
CA GLY A 13 -22.27 -49.09 -34.00
C GLY A 13 -20.95 -49.11 -33.22
N ILE A 14 -20.83 -48.35 -32.11
CA ILE A 14 -19.65 -48.44 -31.24
C ILE A 14 -19.87 -49.55 -30.19
N PRO A 15 -19.02 -50.60 -30.14
CA PRO A 15 -19.16 -51.66 -29.14
C PRO A 15 -18.93 -51.13 -27.73
N THR A 16 -19.99 -51.10 -26.92
CA THR A 16 -19.91 -50.89 -25.47
C THR A 16 -19.50 -52.19 -24.79
N GLY A 17 -18.28 -52.23 -24.24
CA GLY A 17 -17.80 -53.37 -23.44
C GLY A 17 -16.34 -53.76 -23.63
N GLY A 18 -15.59 -53.08 -24.49
CA GLY A 18 -14.14 -53.28 -24.61
C GLY A 18 -13.35 -52.57 -23.51
N GLN A 19 -12.15 -53.08 -23.21
CA GLN A 19 -11.19 -52.55 -22.21
C GLN A 19 -10.73 -51.09 -22.47
N PHE A 20 -11.23 -50.46 -23.54
CA PHE A 20 -11.01 -49.07 -23.94
C PHE A 20 -12.27 -48.20 -23.81
N ALA A 21 -13.32 -48.66 -23.10
CA ALA A 21 -14.46 -47.82 -22.79
C ALA A 21 -13.97 -46.55 -22.06
N ALA A 22 -14.24 -45.38 -22.64
CA ALA A 22 -13.85 -44.10 -22.08
C ALA A 22 -14.46 -43.96 -20.68
N ALA A 23 -13.64 -44.09 -19.65
CA ALA A 23 -14.04 -43.75 -18.29
C ALA A 23 -14.47 -42.29 -18.32
N THR A 24 -15.74 -42.02 -18.01
CA THR A 24 -16.27 -40.66 -17.92
C THR A 24 -15.62 -40.01 -16.71
N HIS A 25 -14.51 -39.33 -16.92
CA HIS A 25 -13.82 -38.59 -15.88
C HIS A 25 -14.68 -37.36 -15.57
N SER A 26 -15.49 -37.43 -14.51
CA SER A 26 -16.18 -36.24 -14.03
C SER A 26 -15.15 -35.36 -13.35
N GLU A 27 -14.67 -34.33 -14.04
CA GLU A 27 -13.98 -33.26 -13.35
C GLU A 27 -14.97 -32.63 -12.37
N PRO A 28 -14.60 -32.44 -11.09
CA PRO A 28 -15.43 -31.66 -10.18
C PRO A 28 -15.62 -30.28 -10.81
N GLY A 29 -16.87 -29.93 -11.08
CA GLY A 29 -17.21 -28.66 -11.72
C GLY A 29 -16.55 -27.52 -10.96
N ILE A 30 -15.74 -26.72 -11.66
CA ILE A 30 -15.19 -25.49 -11.11
C ILE A 30 -16.38 -24.60 -10.78
N VAL A 31 -16.71 -24.51 -9.50
CA VAL A 31 -17.65 -23.54 -8.99
C VAL A 31 -16.91 -22.20 -9.00
N LEU A 32 -17.07 -21.45 -10.10
CA LEU A 32 -16.84 -20.02 -10.07
C LEU A 32 -17.90 -19.45 -9.14
N THR A 33 -17.55 -19.26 -7.87
CA THR A 33 -18.35 -18.41 -7.00
C THR A 33 -18.49 -17.06 -7.70
N ASP A 34 -19.64 -16.38 -7.54
CA ASP A 34 -19.85 -14.98 -7.96
C ASP A 34 -18.94 -13.99 -7.20
N GLY A 35 -17.77 -14.47 -6.75
CA GLY A 35 -16.65 -13.71 -6.24
C GLY A 35 -16.22 -12.73 -7.31
N ARG A 36 -16.92 -11.60 -7.34
CA ARG A 36 -16.26 -10.31 -7.46
C ARG A 36 -15.13 -10.38 -6.46
N ALA A 37 -13.93 -10.71 -6.92
CA ALA A 37 -12.73 -10.34 -6.21
C ALA A 37 -12.90 -8.84 -6.00
N GLU A 38 -13.29 -8.43 -4.79
CA GLU A 38 -13.32 -7.02 -4.45
C GLU A 38 -11.88 -6.57 -4.64
N PHE A 39 -11.63 -5.89 -5.75
CA PHE A 39 -10.31 -5.42 -6.07
C PHE A 39 -9.91 -4.50 -4.91
N VAL A 40 -8.92 -4.94 -4.14
CA VAL A 40 -8.40 -4.17 -3.02
C VAL A 40 -7.85 -2.87 -3.61
N THR A 41 -8.62 -1.80 -3.46
CA THR A 41 -8.25 -0.48 -3.99
C THR A 41 -7.26 0.20 -3.04
N GLU A 42 -6.44 1.10 -3.57
CA GLU A 42 -5.58 1.97 -2.74
C GLU A 42 -6.39 2.70 -1.66
N ARG A 43 -7.61 3.12 -1.99
CA ARG A 43 -8.53 3.77 -1.04
C ARG A 43 -8.89 2.84 0.11
N HIS A 44 -9.24 1.59 -0.17
CA HIS A 44 -9.57 0.61 0.86
C HIS A 44 -8.38 0.36 1.79
N LEU A 45 -7.17 0.22 1.22
CA LEU A 45 -5.94 0.07 2.00
C LEU A 45 -5.70 1.29 2.89
N TYR A 46 -5.88 2.50 2.36
CA TYR A 46 -5.74 3.72 3.14
C TYR A 46 -6.74 3.79 4.30
N GLU A 47 -8.02 3.56 4.03
CA GLU A 47 -9.07 3.58 5.05
C GLU A 47 -8.80 2.54 6.14
N ARG A 48 -8.32 1.35 5.77
CA ARG A 48 -7.91 0.30 6.70
C ARG A 48 -6.76 0.74 7.61
N GLU A 49 -5.65 1.20 7.04
CA GLU A 49 -4.47 1.60 7.83
C GLU A 49 -4.79 2.79 8.73
N LEU A 50 -5.62 3.73 8.25
CA LEU A 50 -6.09 4.85 9.04
C LEU A 50 -6.95 4.38 10.22
N ALA A 51 -7.92 3.49 9.95
CA ALA A 51 -8.80 2.94 10.97
C ALA A 51 -8.03 2.11 12.02
N ALA A 52 -6.99 1.38 11.61
CA ALA A 52 -6.14 0.63 12.53
C ALA A 52 -5.35 1.53 13.49
N LEU A 53 -4.92 2.72 13.04
CA LEU A 53 -4.12 3.64 13.84
C LEU A 53 -4.95 4.64 14.66
N ALA A 54 -6.11 5.07 14.14
CA ALA A 54 -6.88 6.15 14.74
C ALA A 54 -8.35 5.84 14.99
N GLY A 55 -8.81 4.63 14.66
CA GLY A 55 -10.21 4.23 14.76
C GLY A 55 -11.02 4.54 13.49
N PRO A 56 -12.17 3.85 13.31
CA PRO A 56 -13.00 3.97 12.12
C PRO A 56 -13.66 5.35 11.96
N ASP A 57 -13.87 6.05 13.07
CA ASP A 57 -14.54 7.37 13.11
C ASP A 57 -13.55 8.53 13.25
N ALA A 58 -12.30 8.33 12.84
CA ALA A 58 -11.27 9.36 12.94
C ALA A 58 -11.64 10.62 12.13
N ASP A 59 -11.68 11.77 12.81
CA ASP A 59 -11.94 13.05 12.17
C ASP A 59 -10.68 13.56 11.45
N ILE A 60 -10.84 14.10 10.25
CA ILE A 60 -9.75 14.46 9.35
C ILE A 60 -9.78 15.97 9.09
N GLU A 61 -8.61 16.59 9.17
CA GLU A 61 -8.40 17.96 8.72
C GLU A 61 -7.46 18.01 7.52
N GLU A 62 -8.01 18.35 6.35
CA GLU A 62 -7.23 18.47 5.13
C GLU A 62 -6.55 19.84 5.03
N LYS A 63 -5.25 19.83 4.73
CA LYS A 63 -4.44 21.03 4.52
C LYS A 63 -3.88 21.03 3.10
N TYR A 64 -4.08 22.16 2.41
CA TYR A 64 -3.63 22.38 1.04
C TYR A 64 -2.60 23.53 1.02
N PRO A 65 -1.29 23.24 1.18
CA PRO A 65 -0.28 24.27 1.17
C PRO A 65 -0.30 25.06 -0.15
N ALA A 66 -0.29 26.39 -0.06
CA ALA A 66 -0.17 27.27 -1.21
C ALA A 66 1.29 27.37 -1.71
N THR A 67 2.26 27.10 -0.82
CA THR A 67 3.69 27.23 -1.11
C THR A 67 4.49 26.05 -0.54
N LYS A 68 5.70 25.85 -1.09
CA LYS A 68 6.67 24.85 -0.59
C LYS A 68 7.07 25.10 0.87
N THR A 69 7.23 26.36 1.26
CA THR A 69 7.53 26.75 2.65
C THR A 69 6.38 26.38 3.58
N GLU A 70 5.15 26.64 3.16
CA GLU A 70 3.97 26.25 3.92
C GLU A 70 3.85 24.72 4.03
N ALA A 71 4.14 23.98 2.95
CA ALA A 71 4.16 22.52 2.99
C ALA A 71 5.15 22.00 4.05
N ARG A 72 6.39 22.51 4.06
CA ARG A 72 7.41 22.16 5.07
C ARG A 72 6.93 22.43 6.50
N ARG A 73 6.21 23.54 6.72
CA ARG A 73 5.62 23.87 8.02
C ARG A 73 4.50 22.90 8.41
N LEU A 74 3.60 22.58 7.48
CA LEU A 74 2.44 21.72 7.74
C LEU A 74 2.83 20.25 7.98
N LEU A 75 3.91 19.77 7.35
CA LEU A 75 4.44 18.42 7.56
C LEU A 75 5.04 18.21 8.96
N LYS A 76 5.26 19.28 9.73
CA LYS A 76 5.69 19.23 11.12
C LYS A 76 4.49 19.37 12.06
N ASN A 77 3.90 18.24 12.47
CA ASN A 77 2.69 18.21 13.31
C ASN A 77 2.97 17.75 14.75
N THR A 78 3.97 18.31 15.42
CA THR A 78 4.46 17.79 16.70
C THR A 78 3.41 17.78 17.83
N ARG A 79 2.42 18.70 17.80
CA ARG A 79 1.39 18.84 18.84
C ARG A 79 0.06 18.14 18.49
N GLY A 80 -0.13 17.74 17.24
CA GLY A 80 -1.44 17.30 16.74
C GLY A 80 -2.37 18.47 16.43
N GLU A 81 -3.50 18.17 15.78
CA GLU A 81 -4.57 19.15 15.56
C GLU A 81 -5.53 19.16 16.74
N ASP A 82 -6.22 20.29 16.88
CA ASP A 82 -7.27 20.51 17.87
C ASP A 82 -8.39 19.48 17.73
N GLY A 83 -9.00 19.13 18.86
CA GLY A 83 -10.15 18.22 18.90
C GLY A 83 -9.84 16.78 18.46
N GLY A 84 -8.57 16.36 18.43
CA GLY A 84 -8.23 14.98 18.09
C GLY A 84 -8.15 14.70 16.58
N LYS A 85 -8.29 15.71 15.72
CA LYS A 85 -8.27 15.53 14.25
C LYS A 85 -6.92 15.05 13.71
N ILE A 86 -6.97 14.30 12.60
CA ILE A 86 -5.79 13.86 11.85
C ILE A 86 -5.49 14.86 10.73
N ARG A 87 -4.27 15.39 10.72
CA ARG A 87 -3.82 16.25 9.62
C ARG A 87 -3.55 15.42 8.38
N VAL A 88 -4.21 15.75 7.27
CA VAL A 88 -3.88 15.28 5.92
C VAL A 88 -3.25 16.43 5.14
N VAL A 89 -1.96 16.33 4.82
CA VAL A 89 -1.26 17.31 3.99
C VAL A 89 -1.26 16.83 2.54
N ARG A 90 -1.93 17.58 1.65
CA ARG A 90 -1.99 17.23 0.22
C ARG A 90 -0.91 17.95 -0.57
N LEU A 91 0.03 17.18 -1.09
CA LEU A 91 1.14 17.65 -1.90
C LEU A 91 0.88 17.40 -3.40
N ASN A 92 1.33 18.33 -4.23
CA ASN A 92 1.28 18.27 -5.69
C ASN A 92 2.54 18.94 -6.28
N HIS A 93 2.70 18.95 -7.60
CA HIS A 93 3.87 19.53 -8.26
C HIS A 93 4.10 21.03 -8.00
N THR A 94 3.10 21.80 -7.54
CA THR A 94 3.27 23.23 -7.24
C THR A 94 3.74 23.48 -5.82
N ASN A 95 3.30 22.66 -4.86
CA ASN A 95 3.55 22.87 -3.44
C ASN A 95 4.44 21.80 -2.78
N ALA A 96 4.69 20.67 -3.46
CA ALA A 96 5.64 19.66 -3.01
C ALA A 96 7.02 20.32 -2.95
N PRO A 97 7.69 20.32 -1.79
CA PRO A 97 8.99 20.95 -1.70
C PRO A 97 9.96 20.21 -2.62
N ASP A 98 10.65 20.96 -3.46
CA ASP A 98 11.75 20.38 -4.23
C ASP A 98 12.77 19.85 -3.23
N SER A 99 13.35 18.71 -3.56
CA SER A 99 14.50 18.20 -2.83
C SER A 99 15.68 18.45 -3.73
N GLU A 100 16.47 19.48 -3.42
CA GLU A 100 17.82 19.56 -4.00
C GLU A 100 18.56 18.25 -3.71
N PRO A 101 19.58 17.89 -4.52
CA PRO A 101 20.37 16.70 -4.25
C PRO A 101 20.86 16.66 -2.79
N GLY A 102 20.35 15.70 -2.02
CA GLY A 102 20.68 15.52 -0.59
C GLY A 102 19.72 16.19 0.39
N GLU A 103 18.83 17.07 -0.05
CA GLU A 103 17.81 17.65 0.84
C GLU A 103 16.72 16.61 1.15
N ARG A 104 16.20 16.68 2.39
CA ARG A 104 15.08 15.87 2.86
C ARG A 104 14.04 16.75 3.51
N VAL A 105 12.79 16.57 3.12
CA VAL A 105 11.65 17.25 3.71
C VAL A 105 11.22 16.48 4.96
N GLU A 106 11.43 17.08 6.12
CA GLU A 106 11.08 16.45 7.39
C GLU A 106 9.57 16.33 7.58
N ILE A 107 9.15 15.14 7.99
CA ILE A 107 7.81 14.82 8.48
C ILE A 107 7.93 14.48 9.96
N VAL A 108 7.12 15.14 10.77
CA VAL A 108 7.05 14.92 12.22
C VAL A 108 5.60 14.64 12.59
N GLY A 109 5.32 13.41 13.01
CA GLY A 109 4.03 13.03 13.57
C GLY A 109 3.82 13.65 14.96
N PRO A 110 2.57 13.71 15.43
CA PRO A 110 2.24 14.18 16.76
C PRO A 110 2.71 13.20 17.84
N LYS A 111 3.02 13.74 19.02
CA LYS A 111 3.53 12.95 20.16
C LYS A 111 2.48 12.05 20.83
N ASP A 112 1.21 12.22 20.50
CA ASP A 112 0.10 11.47 21.06
C ASP A 112 -0.20 10.16 20.32
N GLY A 113 0.65 9.78 19.35
CA GLY A 113 0.54 8.54 18.61
C GLY A 113 -0.41 8.57 17.42
N ARG A 114 -1.18 9.65 17.22
CA ARG A 114 -2.00 9.80 16.01
C ARG A 114 -1.09 9.89 14.77
N PRO A 115 -1.50 9.37 13.60
CA PRO A 115 -0.71 9.55 12.41
C PRO A 115 -0.82 10.99 11.86
N ILE A 116 0.23 11.45 11.17
CA ILE A 116 0.09 12.47 10.13
C ILE A 116 -0.08 11.76 8.78
N VAL A 117 -1.02 12.23 7.95
CA VAL A 117 -1.21 11.69 6.60
C VAL A 117 -0.59 12.65 5.59
N VAL A 118 0.24 12.12 4.68
CA VAL A 118 0.83 12.87 3.58
C VAL A 118 0.37 12.25 2.27
N ASP A 119 -0.35 13.03 1.47
CA ASP A 119 -0.92 12.57 0.21
C ASP A 119 -0.22 13.25 -0.96
N VAL A 120 0.71 12.52 -1.60
CA VAL A 120 1.54 13.01 -2.69
C VAL A 120 0.87 12.68 -4.03
N THR A 121 0.13 13.65 -4.55
CA THR A 121 -0.63 13.51 -5.80
C THR A 121 0.24 13.70 -7.05
N SER A 122 1.28 14.53 -6.94
CA SER A 122 2.28 14.79 -7.99
C SER A 122 3.51 15.45 -7.36
N GLY A 123 4.60 15.57 -8.12
CA GLY A 123 5.88 16.09 -7.63
C GLY A 123 6.88 14.97 -7.30
N LEU A 124 8.05 15.38 -6.80
CA LEU A 124 9.21 14.52 -6.51
C LEU A 124 9.82 14.84 -5.13
N PRO A 125 9.04 14.88 -4.03
CA PRO A 125 9.62 15.13 -2.72
C PRO A 125 10.47 13.94 -2.26
N HIS A 126 11.62 14.22 -1.66
CA HIS A 126 12.32 13.29 -0.79
C HIS A 126 11.88 13.55 0.64
N LEU A 127 11.02 12.67 1.15
CA LEU A 127 10.44 12.81 2.47
C LEU A 127 11.32 12.08 3.50
N LYS A 128 11.45 12.61 4.71
CA LYS A 128 12.08 11.90 5.84
C LYS A 128 11.16 11.95 7.05
N VAL A 129 10.65 10.81 7.49
CA VAL A 129 9.88 10.70 8.74
C VAL A 129 10.87 10.65 9.88
N THR A 130 10.95 11.72 10.68
CA THR A 130 11.96 11.84 11.74
C THR A 130 11.43 11.45 13.11
N SER A 131 10.11 11.47 13.32
CA SER A 131 9.47 11.00 14.56
C SER A 131 7.96 10.83 14.39
N GLY A 132 7.35 10.06 15.29
CA GLY A 132 5.93 9.75 15.29
C GLY A 132 5.55 8.78 14.16
N THR A 133 4.25 8.70 13.88
CA THR A 133 3.70 7.82 12.84
C THR A 133 3.23 8.64 11.65
N ALA A 134 3.59 8.22 10.44
CA ALA A 134 3.15 8.83 9.19
C ALA A 134 2.52 7.79 8.25
N ILE A 135 1.36 8.13 7.68
CA ILE A 135 0.77 7.41 6.55
C ILE A 135 1.06 8.22 5.29
N ILE A 136 1.78 7.63 4.34
CA ILE A 136 2.24 8.33 3.14
C ILE A 136 1.63 7.67 1.91
N ARG A 137 0.75 8.40 1.23
CA ARG A 137 0.09 7.97 0.01
C ARG A 137 0.86 8.49 -1.20
N MET A 138 1.54 7.58 -1.88
CA MET A 138 2.33 7.82 -3.07
C MET A 138 1.48 7.57 -4.32
N ARG A 139 0.81 8.64 -4.78
CA ARG A 139 0.00 8.63 -6.01
C ARG A 139 0.68 9.28 -7.20
N SER A 140 1.81 9.96 -6.96
CA SER A 140 2.67 10.50 -8.02
C SER A 140 3.28 9.36 -8.83
N GLY A 141 3.13 9.42 -10.16
CA GLY A 141 3.80 8.51 -11.10
C GLY A 141 5.31 8.75 -11.22
N TRP A 142 5.82 9.80 -10.58
CA TRP A 142 7.24 10.10 -10.52
C TRP A 142 7.92 9.31 -9.40
N GLY A 143 9.22 9.03 -9.51
CA GLY A 143 9.95 8.25 -8.51
C GLY A 143 10.13 9.02 -7.20
N ASN A 144 9.46 8.59 -6.13
CA ASN A 144 9.55 9.24 -4.82
C ASN A 144 10.54 8.50 -3.91
N SER A 145 11.15 9.23 -2.97
CA SER A 145 12.03 8.65 -1.96
C SER A 145 11.50 8.96 -0.56
N ILE A 146 11.52 7.97 0.32
CA ILE A 146 11.10 8.11 1.72
C ILE A 146 12.17 7.51 2.62
N ASP A 147 12.70 8.34 3.52
CA ASP A 147 13.59 7.88 4.58
C ASP A 147 12.79 7.79 5.88
N VAL A 148 13.04 6.76 6.68
CA VAL A 148 12.44 6.58 8.00
C VAL A 148 13.56 6.61 9.04
N GLY A 149 13.53 7.62 9.90
CA GLY A 149 14.51 7.79 10.97
C GLY A 149 14.28 6.88 12.17
N PRO A 150 15.24 6.81 13.10
CA PRO A 150 15.12 6.02 14.33
C PRO A 150 13.92 6.47 15.18
N GLY A 151 13.13 5.51 15.68
CA GLY A 151 11.95 5.78 16.51
C GLY A 151 10.76 6.36 15.76
N ALA A 152 10.83 6.46 14.43
CA ALA A 152 9.70 6.83 13.57
C ALA A 152 9.05 5.60 12.94
N GLU A 153 7.75 5.72 12.64
CA GLU A 153 6.99 4.71 11.89
C GLU A 153 6.42 5.33 10.62
N ALA A 154 6.61 4.66 9.49
CA ALA A 154 6.04 5.05 8.21
C ALA A 154 5.24 3.90 7.58
N ILE A 155 4.01 4.18 7.19
CA ILE A 155 3.18 3.30 6.36
C ILE A 155 3.09 3.93 4.97
N VAL A 156 3.76 3.35 3.99
CA VAL A 156 3.81 3.88 2.62
C VAL A 156 2.85 3.08 1.75
N LEU A 157 1.77 3.73 1.31
CA LEU A 157 0.82 3.19 0.35
C LEU A 157 1.18 3.71 -1.03
N ALA A 158 1.55 2.83 -1.95
CA ALA A 158 1.88 3.26 -3.31
C ALA A 158 0.89 2.68 -4.31
N ALA A 159 0.38 3.53 -5.21
CA ALA A 159 -0.50 3.08 -6.29
C ALA A 159 0.21 2.06 -7.20
N ALA A 160 -0.56 1.29 -7.96
CA ALA A 160 0.00 0.36 -8.93
C ALA A 160 0.97 1.08 -9.89
N ASP A 161 2.05 0.39 -10.27
CA ASP A 161 3.06 0.87 -11.24
C ASP A 161 3.86 2.12 -10.81
N THR A 162 3.83 2.47 -9.51
CA THR A 162 4.66 3.54 -8.97
C THR A 162 6.05 3.04 -8.58
N LYS A 163 7.05 3.92 -8.68
CA LYS A 163 8.41 3.67 -8.19
C LYS A 163 8.59 4.40 -6.86
N VAL A 164 8.93 3.64 -5.83
CA VAL A 164 9.20 4.18 -4.51
C VAL A 164 10.51 3.61 -3.99
N THR A 165 11.43 4.51 -3.68
CA THR A 165 12.70 4.18 -3.02
C THR A 165 12.52 4.45 -1.54
N THR A 166 12.86 3.52 -0.67
CA THR A 166 12.71 3.75 0.77
C THR A 166 13.96 3.33 1.51
N ASP A 167 14.38 4.12 2.48
CA ASP A 167 15.46 3.78 3.39
C ASP A 167 14.93 3.79 4.82
N CYS A 168 15.20 2.75 5.60
CA CYS A 168 14.77 2.65 6.98
C CYS A 168 16.00 2.57 7.89
N ASP A 169 16.30 3.68 8.58
CA ASP A 169 17.37 3.76 9.56
C ASP A 169 17.14 2.74 10.69
N GLU A 170 18.23 2.33 11.36
CA GLU A 170 18.16 1.42 12.50
C GLU A 170 17.25 1.98 13.61
N GLY A 171 16.33 1.14 14.11
CA GLY A 171 15.31 1.55 15.07
C GLY A 171 14.09 2.27 14.47
N GLY A 172 14.06 2.50 13.15
CA GLY A 172 12.86 2.90 12.42
C GLY A 172 11.98 1.71 12.04
N LYS A 173 10.71 1.97 11.74
CA LYS A 173 9.74 0.97 11.28
C LYS A 173 9.04 1.41 10.00
N LEU A 174 9.11 0.59 8.97
CA LEU A 174 8.57 0.85 7.64
C LEU A 174 7.61 -0.26 7.22
N THR A 175 6.38 0.09 6.88
CA THR A 175 5.42 -0.83 6.25
C THR A 175 5.15 -0.34 4.82
N LEU A 176 5.48 -1.16 3.83
CA LEU A 176 5.15 -0.90 2.43
C LEU A 176 3.86 -1.64 2.09
N VAL A 177 2.82 -0.89 1.78
CA VAL A 177 1.53 -1.44 1.38
C VAL A 177 1.40 -1.32 -0.13
N CYS A 178 1.35 -2.48 -0.79
CA CYS A 178 1.44 -2.58 -2.23
C CYS A 178 0.25 -3.34 -2.81
N PRO A 179 -0.59 -2.70 -3.64
CA PRO A 179 -1.67 -3.40 -4.32
C PRO A 179 -1.20 -4.18 -5.56
N SER A 180 0.08 -4.11 -5.96
CA SER A 180 0.56 -4.66 -7.24
C SER A 180 2.01 -5.13 -7.23
N ALA A 181 2.24 -6.38 -7.65
CA ALA A 181 3.58 -6.94 -7.87
C ALA A 181 4.45 -6.15 -8.88
N LYS A 182 3.86 -5.22 -9.65
CA LYS A 182 4.59 -4.37 -10.60
C LYS A 182 5.26 -3.16 -9.94
N ASN A 183 4.91 -2.83 -8.71
CA ASN A 183 5.52 -1.69 -8.02
C ASN A 183 7.01 -1.94 -7.82
N ARG A 184 7.82 -0.92 -8.12
CA ARG A 184 9.26 -1.00 -7.96
C ARG A 184 9.63 -0.43 -6.60
N PHE A 185 9.40 -1.20 -5.56
CA PHE A 185 9.90 -0.89 -4.23
C PHE A 185 11.38 -1.26 -4.13
N ARG A 186 12.16 -0.33 -3.60
CA ARG A 186 13.56 -0.57 -3.24
C ARG A 186 13.73 -0.19 -1.78
N PRO A 187 13.31 -1.06 -0.84
CA PRO A 187 13.65 -0.89 0.56
C PRO A 187 15.15 -1.08 0.78
N PHE A 188 15.72 -0.22 1.60
CA PHE A 188 17.08 -0.24 2.09
C PHE A 188 17.07 0.00 3.61
N GLY A 189 18.24 -0.18 4.22
CA GLY A 189 18.46 0.17 5.61
C GLY A 189 18.45 -1.02 6.57
N LYS A 190 18.54 -0.73 7.85
CA LYS A 190 18.69 -1.71 8.94
C LYS A 190 17.47 -1.77 9.88
N GLY A 191 16.47 -0.91 9.66
CA GLY A 191 15.24 -0.89 10.44
C GLY A 191 14.30 -2.06 10.16
N GLU A 192 13.15 -2.04 10.80
CA GLU A 192 12.11 -3.06 10.60
C GLU A 192 11.29 -2.73 9.35
N ILE A 193 11.37 -3.59 8.34
CA ILE A 193 10.65 -3.41 7.08
C ILE A 193 9.61 -4.53 6.92
N TYR A 194 8.39 -4.15 6.58
CA TYR A 194 7.27 -5.06 6.33
C TYR A 194 6.68 -4.79 4.95
N LEU A 195 6.25 -5.85 4.25
CA LEU A 195 5.41 -5.75 3.06
C LEU A 195 3.99 -6.18 3.41
N SER A 196 2.98 -5.52 2.84
CA SER A 196 1.58 -5.94 2.90
C SER A 196 0.94 -5.83 1.51
N ASN A 197 0.37 -6.92 1.02
CA ASN A 197 -0.27 -6.98 -0.29
C ASN A 197 -1.80 -6.77 -0.24
N GLY A 198 -2.33 -6.41 0.93
CA GLY A 198 -3.71 -5.96 1.06
C GLY A 198 -4.68 -6.86 1.83
N THR A 199 -4.21 -7.92 2.49
CA THR A 199 -4.99 -8.59 3.54
C THR A 199 -4.33 -8.39 4.92
N ASP A 200 -5.11 -8.51 6.00
CA ASP A 200 -4.65 -8.27 7.38
C ASP A 200 -3.63 -9.31 7.87
N THR A 201 -3.62 -10.48 7.25
CA THR A 201 -2.69 -11.58 7.58
C THR A 201 -1.32 -11.43 6.93
N ASP A 202 -1.13 -10.44 6.04
CA ASP A 202 0.01 -10.43 5.11
C ASP A 202 1.12 -9.44 5.47
N ARG A 203 1.19 -8.90 6.70
CA ARG A 203 2.37 -8.12 7.12
C ARG A 203 3.56 -9.05 7.30
N ILE A 204 4.19 -9.38 6.19
CA ILE A 204 5.34 -10.26 6.12
C ILE A 204 6.57 -9.39 6.31
N ARG A 205 7.41 -9.77 7.28
CA ARG A 205 8.72 -9.13 7.46
C ARG A 205 9.49 -9.25 6.15
N TYR A 206 9.96 -8.11 5.64
CA TYR A 206 10.76 -8.09 4.44
C TYR A 206 12.17 -8.62 4.76
N GLU A 207 12.37 -9.89 4.48
CA GLU A 207 13.69 -10.51 4.51
C GLU A 207 14.36 -10.21 3.17
N HIS A 208 15.28 -9.24 3.19
CA HIS A 208 16.01 -8.78 2.02
C HIS A 208 16.57 -9.96 1.18
N PRO A 209 16.36 -10.00 -0.14
CA PRO A 209 17.43 -10.45 -1.01
C PRO A 209 18.55 -9.40 -0.90
N VAL A 210 19.74 -9.83 -0.47
CA VAL A 210 20.94 -9.00 -0.46
C VAL A 210 21.17 -8.51 -1.88
N TYR A 211 20.78 -7.28 -2.19
CA TYR A 211 21.29 -6.61 -3.38
C TYR A 211 22.72 -6.17 -3.02
N GLU A 212 23.69 -6.99 -3.42
CA GLU A 212 25.08 -6.56 -3.44
C GLU A 212 25.17 -5.28 -4.28
N PRO A 213 25.76 -4.19 -3.76
CA PRO A 213 25.97 -3.01 -4.55
C PRO A 213 26.87 -3.37 -5.74
N TYR A 214 26.38 -3.11 -6.96
CA TYR A 214 27.20 -3.11 -8.17
C TYR A 214 28.23 -1.99 -8.14
#